data_AF-A0A7C7JNT3-F1
#
_entry.id   AF-A0A7C7JNT3-F1
#
_cell.length_a   1.000
_cell.length_b   1.000
_cell.length_c   1.000
_cell.angle_alpha   90.00
_cell.angle_beta   90.00
_cell.angle_gamma   90.00
#
_symmetry.space_group_name_H-M   'P 1'
#
loop_
_entity.id
_entity.type
_entity.pdbx_description
1 polymer ?
#
loop_
_entity_poly.entity_id
_entity_poly.type
_entity_poly.pdbx_seq_one_letter_code
_entity_poly.pdbx_strand_id
1 'polypeptide(L)'
;MGTPRRAMRGGRWRMSFVPRPSDLRLLSTSESVLRVTEQNHNPPSVDAHTHIFCWGETPADGYLSERTRNSWWTRFLLQLTGIAREPGETMSAKMRHRLFRHLRESSLDYMIVLAQDAVYRADGSRDDGSTHFYVSNDYVLELARESPAILPGCSINPVRADALAELERCHALGARLVKIHTAIQGVDPDRPEFDPFYKLAQELGVVLMFHTGYEHS
;
A
#
# COMPACT_ATOMS: atom_id res chain seq x y z
N MET A 1 17.68 26.17 -61.53
CA MET A 1 17.45 24.71 -61.43
C MET A 1 16.14 24.48 -60.68
N GLY A 2 15.15 23.87 -61.34
CA GLY A 2 13.93 23.21 -60.83
C GLY A 2 13.11 23.79 -59.66
N THR A 3 11.96 24.39 -59.98
CA THR A 3 10.71 24.31 -59.18
C THR A 3 9.84 23.14 -59.71
N PRO A 4 8.71 22.66 -59.11
CA PRO A 4 7.93 23.17 -57.95
C PRO A 4 7.36 22.11 -56.94
N ARG A 5 6.79 22.63 -55.85
CA ARG A 5 5.63 22.20 -55.02
C ARG A 5 5.13 20.73 -55.06
N ARG A 6 4.86 20.18 -53.87
CA ARG A 6 3.65 19.37 -53.61
C ARG A 6 3.07 19.63 -52.21
N ALA A 7 1.93 20.30 -52.17
CA ALA A 7 0.98 20.24 -51.06
C ALA A 7 -0.08 19.18 -51.40
N MET A 8 -0.33 18.22 -50.51
CA MET A 8 -1.49 17.30 -50.38
C MET A 8 -1.16 16.41 -49.16
N ARG A 9 -2.02 16.01 -48.22
CA ARG A 9 -3.47 16.03 -48.01
C ARG A 9 -3.67 15.62 -46.54
N GLY A 10 -4.81 16.01 -45.96
CA GLY A 10 -5.18 15.66 -44.58
C GLY A 10 -5.19 14.17 -44.29
N GLY A 11 -4.92 13.85 -43.02
CA GLY A 11 -5.05 12.52 -42.43
C GLY A 11 -5.28 12.65 -40.93
N ARG A 12 -6.56 12.71 -40.54
CA ARG A 12 -7.01 12.64 -39.15
C ARG A 12 -6.75 11.20 -38.67
N TRP A 13 -5.69 10.96 -37.91
CA TRP A 13 -5.48 9.66 -37.25
C TRP A 13 -6.41 9.56 -36.03
N ARG A 14 -7.63 9.05 -36.25
CA ARG A 14 -8.41 8.42 -35.18
C ARG A 14 -7.92 6.98 -35.09
N MET A 15 -7.09 6.65 -34.11
CA MET A 15 -7.02 5.29 -33.58
C MET A 15 -7.94 5.21 -32.36
N SER A 16 -9.22 5.00 -32.62
CA SER A 16 -10.13 4.46 -31.61
C SER A 16 -9.93 2.95 -31.60
N PHE A 17 -9.03 2.47 -30.75
CA PHE A 17 -9.00 1.06 -30.38
C PHE A 17 -10.10 0.84 -29.33
N VAL A 18 -11.27 0.43 -29.79
CA VAL A 18 -12.33 -0.10 -28.93
C VAL A 18 -12.11 -1.61 -28.89
N PRO A 19 -11.74 -2.21 -27.75
CA PRO A 19 -11.61 -3.66 -27.65
C PRO A 19 -12.96 -4.31 -27.95
N ARG A 20 -12.96 -5.41 -28.71
CA ARG A 20 -14.18 -6.19 -28.93
C ARG A 20 -14.48 -7.04 -27.68
N PRO A 21 -15.75 -7.21 -27.27
CA PRO A 21 -16.13 -7.98 -26.10
C PRO A 21 -15.72 -9.46 -26.09
N SER A 22 -15.13 -9.99 -27.17
CA SER A 22 -14.68 -11.37 -27.27
C SER A 22 -13.33 -11.67 -26.61
N ASP A 23 -12.54 -10.64 -26.30
CA ASP A 23 -11.12 -10.82 -25.92
C ASP A 23 -10.89 -10.78 -24.39
N LEU A 24 -11.96 -10.75 -23.58
CA LEU A 24 -11.89 -10.86 -22.12
C LEU A 24 -12.40 -12.24 -21.66
N ARG A 25 -11.49 -13.21 -21.60
CA ARG A 25 -11.69 -14.44 -20.80
C ARG A 25 -10.59 -14.54 -19.76
N LEU A 26 -10.75 -13.82 -18.65
CA LEU A 26 -10.15 -14.07 -17.33
C LEU A 26 -10.73 -13.07 -16.32
N LEU A 27 -12.05 -13.12 -16.07
CA LEU A 27 -12.71 -12.22 -15.13
C LEU A 27 -13.83 -12.92 -14.34
N SER A 28 -13.55 -14.10 -13.77
CA SER A 28 -14.52 -14.77 -12.89
C SER A 28 -14.71 -14.05 -11.54
N THR A 29 -13.77 -13.21 -11.12
CA THR A 29 -13.87 -12.40 -9.89
C THR A 29 -14.40 -10.98 -10.14
N SER A 30 -14.55 -10.56 -11.40
CA SER A 30 -15.04 -9.20 -11.70
C SER A 30 -16.56 -9.10 -11.69
N GLU A 31 -17.28 -10.18 -12.03
CA GLU A 31 -18.74 -10.12 -12.12
C GLU A 31 -19.41 -9.90 -10.76
N SER A 32 -18.84 -10.42 -9.67
CA SER A 32 -19.36 -10.18 -8.31
C SER A 32 -19.13 -8.74 -7.85
N VAL A 33 -17.98 -8.15 -8.17
CA VAL A 33 -17.67 -6.74 -7.87
C VAL A 33 -18.51 -5.80 -8.73
N LEU A 34 -18.67 -6.10 -10.03
CA LEU A 34 -19.48 -5.32 -10.95
C LEU A 34 -20.98 -5.36 -10.59
N ARG A 35 -21.50 -6.52 -10.13
CA ARG A 35 -22.90 -6.62 -9.68
C ARG A 35 -23.18 -5.81 -8.42
N VAL A 36 -22.22 -5.68 -7.51
CA VAL A 36 -22.37 -4.83 -6.31
C VAL A 36 -22.46 -3.36 -6.70
N THR A 37 -21.75 -2.92 -7.75
CA THR A 37 -21.82 -1.54 -8.25
C THR A 37 -23.10 -1.21 -9.02
N GLU A 38 -23.81 -2.20 -9.57
CA GLU A 38 -25.07 -1.95 -10.28
C GLU A 38 -26.29 -1.85 -9.34
N GLN A 39 -26.21 -2.39 -8.12
CA GLN A 39 -27.33 -2.38 -7.17
C GLN A 39 -27.30 -1.23 -6.16
N ASN A 40 -26.15 -0.56 -5.99
CA ASN A 40 -26.00 0.63 -5.17
C ASN A 40 -25.68 1.84 -6.05
N HIS A 41 -26.51 2.88 -6.00
CA HIS A 41 -26.38 4.08 -6.86
C HIS A 41 -25.14 4.94 -6.57
N ASN A 42 -24.24 4.54 -5.65
CA ASN A 42 -22.99 5.23 -5.32
C ASN A 42 -21.81 4.26 -5.40
N PRO A 43 -20.65 4.70 -5.92
CA PRO A 43 -19.42 3.92 -5.83
C PRO A 43 -19.02 3.71 -4.36
N PRO A 44 -18.34 2.59 -4.03
CA PRO A 44 -17.92 2.32 -2.66
C PRO A 44 -16.99 3.42 -2.14
N SER A 45 -17.21 3.82 -0.89
CA SER A 45 -16.42 4.82 -0.18
C SER A 45 -15.26 4.16 0.55
N VAL A 46 -14.05 4.69 0.35
CA VAL A 46 -12.81 4.10 0.88
C VAL A 46 -11.91 5.16 1.50
N ASP A 47 -11.38 4.88 2.69
CA ASP A 47 -10.19 5.57 3.19
C ASP A 47 -8.97 4.91 2.57
N ALA A 48 -8.22 5.63 1.75
CA ALA A 48 -7.05 5.09 1.07
C ALA A 48 -5.75 5.16 1.90
N HIS A 49 -5.77 5.81 3.08
CA HIS A 49 -4.56 6.08 3.85
C HIS A 49 -4.75 5.87 5.35
N THR A 50 -4.97 4.61 5.75
CA THR A 50 -5.06 4.24 7.16
C THR A 50 -3.77 3.57 7.63
N HIS A 51 -3.12 4.17 8.62
CA HIS A 51 -1.98 3.56 9.29
C HIS A 51 -2.41 2.73 10.50
N ILE A 52 -1.76 1.58 10.66
CA ILE A 52 -1.67 0.85 11.93
C ILE A 52 -0.20 0.85 12.36
N PHE A 53 0.04 0.78 13.67
CA PHE A 53 1.38 0.66 14.23
C PHE A 53 1.42 -0.51 15.20
N CYS A 54 2.60 -1.12 15.30
CA CYS A 54 2.92 -2.13 16.29
C CYS A 54 3.96 -1.54 17.25
N TRP A 55 3.73 -1.69 18.55
CA TRP A 55 4.61 -1.19 19.59
C TRP A 55 5.84 -2.11 19.82
N GLY A 56 5.87 -3.29 19.21
CA GLY A 56 7.01 -4.21 19.29
C GLY A 56 6.93 -5.24 20.41
N GLU A 57 5.73 -5.51 20.96
CA GLU A 57 5.53 -6.68 21.81
C GLU A 57 5.68 -8.00 21.03
N THR A 58 5.28 -8.00 19.76
CA THR A 58 5.52 -9.08 18.79
C THR A 58 6.34 -8.54 17.61
N PRO A 59 7.69 -8.64 17.63
CA PRO A 59 8.53 -8.02 16.60
C PRO A 59 8.28 -8.49 15.17
N ALA A 60 7.75 -9.71 14.99
CA ALA A 60 7.36 -10.24 13.68
C ALA A 60 6.19 -9.48 13.04
N ASP A 61 5.26 -8.96 13.87
CA ASP A 61 4.12 -8.17 13.40
C ASP A 61 4.53 -6.74 13.08
N GLY A 62 5.46 -6.20 13.87
CA GLY A 62 5.95 -4.86 13.71
C GLY A 62 6.52 -4.27 14.99
N TYR A 63 7.15 -3.11 14.87
CA TYR A 63 7.69 -2.38 16.01
C TYR A 63 7.84 -0.89 15.71
N LEU A 64 7.92 -0.10 16.77
CA LEU A 64 8.55 1.23 16.76
C LEU A 64 9.99 1.08 17.27
N SER A 65 10.92 1.85 16.71
CA SER A 65 12.32 1.85 17.19
C SER A 65 12.40 2.15 18.69
N GLU A 66 13.43 1.62 19.36
CA GLU A 66 13.62 1.86 20.80
C GLU A 66 13.69 3.35 21.14
N ARG A 67 14.35 4.14 20.29
CA ARG A 67 14.42 5.60 20.41
C ARG A 67 13.02 6.23 20.44
N THR A 68 12.14 5.81 19.53
CA THR A 68 10.76 6.32 19.48
C THR A 68 9.95 5.86 20.68
N ARG A 69 10.05 4.59 21.09
CA ARG A 69 9.28 4.05 22.24
C ARG A 69 9.68 4.64 23.59
N ASN A 70 10.95 4.98 23.74
CA ASN A 70 11.51 5.56 24.95
C ASN A 70 11.45 7.09 24.97
N SER A 71 11.02 7.72 23.88
CA SER A 71 10.77 9.16 23.83
C SER A 71 9.65 9.55 24.79
N TRP A 72 9.97 10.43 25.74
CA TRP A 72 8.98 10.99 26.67
C TRP A 72 7.84 11.69 25.91
N TRP A 73 8.18 12.34 24.78
CA TRP A 73 7.22 13.02 23.92
C TRP A 73 6.25 12.04 23.26
N THR A 74 6.75 10.91 22.75
CA THR A 74 5.89 9.86 22.19
C THR A 74 4.93 9.32 23.23
N ARG A 75 5.40 9.07 24.45
CA ARG A 75 4.53 8.60 25.55
C ARG A 75 3.47 9.62 25.93
N PHE A 76 3.85 10.89 26.02
CA PHE A 76 2.92 11.99 26.27
C PHE A 76 1.87 12.11 25.15
N LEU A 77 2.28 12.05 23.88
CA LEU A 77 1.37 12.10 22.73
C LEU A 77 0.34 10.96 22.78
N LEU A 78 0.77 9.73 23.09
CA LEU A 78 -0.15 8.58 23.20
C LEU A 78 -1.16 8.70 24.34
N GLN A 79 -0.80 9.41 25.41
CA GLN A 79 -1.73 9.73 26.47
C GLN A 79 -2.78 10.74 26.00
N LEU A 80 -2.37 11.77 25.24
CA LEU A 80 -3.27 12.78 24.70
C LEU A 80 -4.26 12.21 23.67
N THR A 81 -3.83 11.28 22.82
CA THR A 81 -4.74 10.62 21.86
C THR A 81 -5.75 9.70 22.54
N GLY A 82 -5.55 9.36 23.81
CA GLY A 82 -6.38 8.41 24.55
C GLY A 82 -6.13 6.94 24.18
N ILE A 83 -5.12 6.64 23.34
CA ILE A 83 -4.79 5.25 22.95
C ILE A 83 -4.50 4.40 24.19
N ALA A 84 -3.85 4.98 25.20
CA ALA A 84 -3.54 4.27 26.45
C ALA A 84 -4.79 3.75 27.20
N ARG A 85 -5.98 4.33 26.95
CA ARG A 85 -7.26 3.98 27.57
C ARG A 85 -8.09 2.98 26.76
N GLU A 86 -7.68 2.66 25.54
CA GLU A 86 -8.36 1.63 24.74
C GLU A 86 -8.21 0.25 25.41
N PRO A 87 -9.19 -0.66 25.23
CA PRO A 87 -9.08 -2.06 25.62
C PRO A 87 -7.88 -2.77 24.98
N GLY A 88 -7.21 -3.64 25.76
CA GLY A 88 -6.08 -4.45 25.31
C GLY A 88 -4.97 -4.54 26.35
N GLU A 89 -4.31 -5.70 26.44
CA GLU A 89 -3.20 -5.94 27.38
C GLU A 89 -1.91 -5.26 26.93
N THR A 90 -1.70 -5.14 25.61
CA THR A 90 -0.51 -4.54 25.00
C THR A 90 -0.86 -3.23 24.28
N MET A 91 0.14 -2.39 24.01
CA MET A 91 -0.08 -1.15 23.27
C MET A 91 -0.49 -1.44 21.82
N SER A 92 0.10 -2.47 21.19
CA SER A 92 -0.33 -2.95 19.87
C SER A 92 -1.79 -3.40 19.88
N ALA A 93 -2.23 -4.16 20.90
CA ALA A 93 -3.62 -4.59 21.03
C ALA A 93 -4.59 -3.39 21.16
N LYS A 94 -4.18 -2.33 21.88
CA LYS A 94 -4.95 -1.09 22.01
C LYS A 94 -5.08 -0.33 20.70
N MET A 95 -3.99 -0.22 19.93
CA MET A 95 -4.00 0.38 18.59
C MET A 95 -4.91 -0.41 17.65
N ARG A 96 -4.82 -1.74 17.67
CA ARG A 96 -5.71 -2.64 16.92
C ARG A 96 -7.17 -2.47 17.33
N HIS A 97 -7.48 -2.48 18.63
CA HIS A 97 -8.85 -2.28 19.11
C HIS A 97 -9.43 -0.96 18.58
N ARG A 98 -8.64 0.12 18.63
CA ARG A 98 -9.03 1.43 18.12
C ARG A 98 -9.30 1.42 16.62
N LEU A 99 -8.45 0.76 15.82
CA LEU A 99 -8.66 0.59 14.39
C LEU A 99 -10.02 -0.08 14.12
N PHE A 100 -10.31 -1.21 14.77
CA PHE A 100 -11.59 -1.90 14.60
C PHE A 100 -12.79 -1.10 15.12
N ARG A 101 -12.61 -0.30 16.17
CA ARG A 101 -13.64 0.64 16.62
C ARG A 101 -13.92 1.69 15.54
N HIS A 102 -12.90 2.33 14.98
CA HIS A 102 -13.06 3.28 13.88
C HIS A 102 -13.67 2.63 12.64
N LEU A 103 -13.31 1.39 12.31
CA LEU A 103 -13.89 0.65 11.20
C LEU A 103 -15.41 0.45 11.38
N ARG A 104 -15.88 0.18 12.61
CA ARG A 104 -17.32 0.02 12.92
C ARG A 104 -18.08 1.35 13.01
N GLU A 105 -17.42 2.41 13.47
CA GLU A 105 -18.04 3.71 13.71
C GLU A 105 -18.00 4.63 12.47
N SER A 106 -17.12 4.34 11.51
CA SER A 106 -17.01 5.08 10.26
C SER A 106 -18.21 4.82 9.35
N SER A 107 -18.57 5.82 8.56
CA SER A 107 -19.56 5.69 7.47
C SER A 107 -18.95 5.18 6.17
N LEU A 108 -17.65 4.85 6.15
CA LEU A 108 -16.95 4.35 4.97
C LEU A 108 -17.16 2.85 4.79
N ASP A 109 -17.24 2.40 3.55
CA ASP A 109 -17.39 0.98 3.22
C ASP A 109 -16.10 0.20 3.46
N TYR A 110 -14.94 0.83 3.17
CA TYR A 110 -13.64 0.20 3.25
C TYR A 110 -12.55 1.11 3.85
N MET A 111 -11.53 0.50 4.43
CA MET A 111 -10.27 1.15 4.80
C MET A 111 -9.09 0.38 4.21
N ILE A 112 -8.19 1.07 3.53
CA ILE A 112 -6.89 0.53 3.14
C ILE A 112 -5.95 0.67 4.34
N VAL A 113 -5.68 -0.46 5.00
CA VAL A 113 -4.74 -0.52 6.12
C VAL A 113 -3.35 -0.75 5.57
N LEU A 114 -2.43 0.18 5.85
CA LEU A 114 -1.10 0.22 5.27
C LEU A 114 -0.08 -0.46 6.19
N ALA A 115 0.66 -1.40 5.62
CA ALA A 115 1.90 -1.92 6.20
C ALA A 115 3.03 -0.88 6.04
N GLN A 116 4.18 -1.17 6.64
CA GLN A 116 5.38 -0.35 6.50
C GLN A 116 6.60 -1.27 6.49
N ASP A 117 7.26 -1.40 5.33
CA ASP A 117 8.48 -2.17 5.20
C ASP A 117 9.70 -1.41 5.76
N ALA A 118 10.75 -2.16 6.05
CA ALA A 118 12.00 -1.69 6.64
C ALA A 118 12.88 -0.90 5.65
N VAL A 119 13.97 -0.34 6.19
CA VAL A 119 15.12 0.12 5.42
C VAL A 119 15.99 -1.09 5.07
N TYR A 120 16.56 -1.09 3.87
CA TYR A 120 17.45 -2.16 3.39
C TYR A 120 18.77 -1.55 2.90
N ARG A 121 19.85 -2.31 3.05
CA ARG A 121 21.18 -1.96 2.54
C ARG A 121 21.27 -2.27 1.05
N ALA A 122 22.32 -1.76 0.41
CA ALA A 122 22.56 -1.96 -1.03
C ALA A 122 22.70 -3.44 -1.45
N ASP A 123 23.00 -4.35 -0.52
CA ASP A 123 23.05 -5.80 -0.76
C ASP A 123 21.67 -6.49 -0.61
N GLY A 124 20.62 -5.71 -0.37
CA GLY A 124 19.26 -6.20 -0.14
C GLY A 124 19.03 -6.76 1.26
N SER A 125 20.00 -6.68 2.18
CA SER A 125 19.82 -7.07 3.58
C SER A 125 19.06 -6.01 4.37
N ARG A 126 18.24 -6.47 5.32
CA ARG A 126 17.43 -5.59 6.18
C ARG A 126 18.32 -4.79 7.14
N ASP A 127 18.01 -3.50 7.32
CA ASP A 127 18.68 -2.59 8.25
C ASP A 127 17.73 -2.11 9.36
N ASP A 128 17.56 -2.95 10.39
CA ASP A 128 16.73 -2.60 11.54
C ASP A 128 17.25 -1.38 12.32
N GLY A 129 18.56 -1.11 12.28
CA GLY A 129 19.16 0.04 12.97
C GLY A 129 18.72 1.38 12.38
N SER A 130 18.49 1.41 11.07
CA SER A 130 17.96 2.57 10.34
C SER A 130 16.43 2.59 10.24
N THR A 131 15.76 1.52 10.66
CA THR A 131 14.30 1.39 10.55
C THR A 131 13.58 2.00 11.75
N HIS A 132 12.96 3.16 11.55
CA HIS A 132 12.26 3.88 12.61
C HIS A 132 10.97 3.21 13.09
N PHE A 133 10.23 2.59 12.17
CA PHE A 133 9.11 1.72 12.47
C PHE A 133 8.88 0.71 11.34
N TYR A 134 8.32 -0.43 11.71
CA TYR A 134 8.04 -1.55 10.82
C TYR A 134 6.66 -2.11 11.15
N VAL A 135 5.89 -2.46 10.11
CA VAL A 135 4.64 -3.22 10.20
C VAL A 135 4.65 -4.23 9.07
N SER A 136 4.58 -5.51 9.41
CA SER A 136 4.70 -6.59 8.43
C SER A 136 3.48 -6.68 7.52
N ASN A 137 3.71 -7.16 6.29
CA ASN A 137 2.63 -7.47 5.36
C ASN A 137 1.70 -8.55 5.94
N ASP A 138 2.26 -9.53 6.65
CA ASP A 138 1.49 -10.62 7.25
C ASP A 138 0.49 -10.11 8.28
N TYR A 139 0.88 -9.15 9.11
CA TYR A 139 -0.01 -8.53 10.09
C TYR A 139 -1.20 -7.83 9.42
N VAL A 140 -0.94 -7.03 8.38
CA VAL A 140 -2.00 -6.33 7.64
C VAL A 140 -2.89 -7.30 6.85
N LEU A 141 -2.32 -8.36 6.28
CA LEU A 141 -3.07 -9.42 5.61
C LEU A 141 -3.95 -10.20 6.60
N GLU A 142 -3.49 -10.43 7.84
CA GLU A 142 -4.31 -11.02 8.89
C GLU A 142 -5.48 -10.13 9.27
N LEU A 143 -5.26 -8.82 9.47
CA LEU A 143 -6.34 -7.86 9.71
C LEU A 143 -7.41 -7.89 8.60
N ALA A 144 -6.99 -7.99 7.34
CA ALA A 144 -7.90 -8.12 6.19
C ALA A 144 -8.70 -9.44 6.18
N ARG A 145 -8.14 -10.53 6.71
CA ARG A 145 -8.88 -11.80 6.86
C ARG A 145 -9.94 -11.72 7.95
N GLU A 146 -9.70 -10.92 8.98
CA GLU A 146 -10.63 -10.75 10.09
C GLU A 146 -11.81 -9.83 9.77
N SER A 147 -11.64 -8.89 8.83
CA SER A 147 -12.71 -8.01 8.40
C SER A 147 -12.69 -7.74 6.90
N PRO A 148 -13.78 -8.04 6.17
CA PRO A 148 -13.87 -7.73 4.74
C PRO A 148 -13.91 -6.23 4.43
N ALA A 149 -14.12 -5.37 5.45
CA ALA A 149 -14.03 -3.92 5.31
C ALA A 149 -12.58 -3.40 5.31
N ILE A 150 -11.59 -4.26 5.59
CA ILE A 150 -10.18 -3.93 5.48
C ILE A 150 -9.63 -4.42 4.14
N LEU A 151 -9.07 -3.50 3.37
CA LEU A 151 -8.28 -3.81 2.18
C LEU A 151 -6.80 -3.75 2.55
N PRO A 152 -6.00 -4.81 2.31
CA PRO A 152 -4.60 -4.81 2.70
C PRO A 152 -3.77 -3.97 1.72
N GLY A 153 -3.18 -2.89 2.22
CA GLY A 153 -2.14 -2.14 1.53
C GLY A 153 -0.77 -2.59 2.02
N CYS A 154 -0.19 -3.60 1.35
CA CYS A 154 1.13 -4.10 1.70
C CYS A 154 2.19 -3.01 1.49
N SER A 155 3.38 -3.15 2.07
CA SER A 155 4.52 -2.29 1.81
C SER A 155 5.71 -3.15 1.45
N ILE A 156 6.42 -2.75 0.41
CA ILE A 156 7.57 -3.48 -0.10
C ILE A 156 8.61 -2.46 -0.48
N ASN A 157 9.76 -2.49 0.18
CA ASN A 157 10.92 -1.70 -0.23
C ASN A 157 11.58 -2.41 -1.44
N PRO A 158 11.67 -1.81 -2.63
CA PRO A 158 12.21 -2.48 -3.82
C PRO A 158 13.71 -2.81 -3.73
N VAL A 159 14.43 -2.29 -2.72
CA VAL A 159 15.85 -2.61 -2.45
C VAL A 159 16.01 -4.02 -1.86
N ARG A 160 14.99 -4.56 -1.18
CA ARG A 160 15.11 -5.87 -0.53
C ARG A 160 15.40 -6.98 -1.54
N ALA A 161 16.20 -7.97 -1.14
CA ALA A 161 16.68 -9.02 -2.04
C ALA A 161 15.55 -9.85 -2.70
N ASP A 162 14.42 -9.99 -2.01
CA ASP A 162 13.25 -10.77 -2.43
C ASP A 162 12.06 -9.89 -2.87
N ALA A 163 12.28 -8.63 -3.26
CA ALA A 163 11.22 -7.67 -3.55
C ALA A 163 10.15 -8.18 -4.53
N LEU A 164 10.60 -8.83 -5.61
CA LEU A 164 9.70 -9.38 -6.63
C LEU A 164 8.89 -10.56 -6.10
N ALA A 165 9.53 -11.47 -5.36
CA ALA A 165 8.86 -12.63 -4.76
C ALA A 165 7.84 -12.19 -3.69
N GLU A 166 8.18 -11.18 -2.89
CA GLU A 166 7.24 -10.62 -1.91
C GLU A 166 6.05 -9.95 -2.61
N LEU A 167 6.27 -9.25 -3.73
CA LEU A 167 5.20 -8.63 -4.51
C LEU A 167 4.21 -9.68 -5.05
N GLU A 168 4.72 -10.77 -5.62
CA GLU A 168 3.89 -11.91 -6.06
C GLU A 168 3.13 -12.54 -4.89
N ARG A 169 3.81 -12.74 -3.75
CA ARG A 169 3.21 -13.32 -2.54
C ARG A 169 2.07 -12.46 -2.00
N CYS A 170 2.30 -11.16 -1.82
CA CYS A 170 1.30 -10.21 -1.37
C CYS A 170 0.10 -10.17 -2.34
N HIS A 171 0.36 -10.14 -3.65
CA HIS A 171 -0.68 -10.22 -4.66
C HIS A 171 -1.51 -11.51 -4.57
N ALA A 172 -0.86 -12.67 -4.44
CA ALA A 172 -1.52 -13.96 -4.30
C ALA A 172 -2.38 -14.05 -3.02
N LEU A 173 -1.99 -13.31 -1.97
CA LEU A 173 -2.73 -13.20 -0.71
C LEU A 173 -3.82 -12.11 -0.73
N GLY A 174 -4.05 -11.46 -1.87
CA GLY A 174 -5.18 -10.55 -2.09
C GLY A 174 -4.83 -9.06 -2.05
N ALA A 175 -3.56 -8.68 -1.81
CA ALA A 175 -3.17 -7.28 -1.87
C ALA A 175 -3.19 -6.77 -3.31
N ARG A 176 -3.85 -5.63 -3.51
CA ARG A 176 -3.89 -4.92 -4.81
C ARG A 176 -3.22 -3.55 -4.76
N LEU A 177 -2.70 -3.17 -3.60
CA LEU A 177 -1.96 -1.95 -3.37
C LEU A 177 -0.67 -2.27 -2.62
N VAL A 178 0.44 -1.71 -3.11
CA VAL A 178 1.73 -1.73 -2.42
C VAL A 178 2.22 -0.30 -2.20
N LYS A 179 2.53 0.01 -0.95
CA LYS A 179 3.07 1.29 -0.50
C LYS A 179 4.59 1.27 -0.48
N ILE A 180 5.19 2.30 -1.07
CA ILE A 180 6.59 2.65 -0.95
C ILE A 180 6.68 4.00 -0.24
N HIS A 181 7.37 4.03 0.89
CA HIS A 181 7.54 5.24 1.69
C HIS A 181 8.94 5.82 1.48
N THR A 182 9.12 6.61 0.42
CA THR A 182 10.44 6.95 -0.13
C THR A 182 11.38 7.58 0.89
N ALA A 183 10.91 8.59 1.63
CA ALA A 183 11.72 9.31 2.60
C ALA A 183 12.19 8.42 3.77
N ILE A 184 11.28 7.65 4.38
CA ILE A 184 11.60 6.81 5.54
C ILE A 184 12.34 5.52 5.13
N GLN A 185 12.04 4.97 3.96
CA GLN A 185 12.65 3.72 3.49
C GLN A 185 13.99 3.94 2.75
N GLY A 186 14.36 5.20 2.48
CA GLY A 186 15.58 5.55 1.74
C GLY A 186 15.52 5.14 0.27
N VAL A 187 14.32 5.16 -0.33
CA VAL A 187 14.09 4.70 -1.71
C VAL A 187 13.96 5.90 -2.63
N ASP A 188 14.86 6.01 -3.59
CA ASP A 188 14.73 6.93 -4.72
C ASP A 188 13.96 6.23 -5.86
N PRO A 189 12.68 6.58 -6.11
CA PRO A 189 11.85 5.88 -7.08
C PRO A 189 12.30 6.07 -8.53
N ASP A 190 13.20 7.02 -8.81
CA ASP A 190 13.70 7.28 -10.17
C ASP A 190 14.86 6.34 -10.57
N ARG A 191 15.30 5.46 -9.66
CA ARG A 191 16.40 4.52 -9.90
C ARG A 191 15.99 3.44 -10.90
N PRO A 192 16.69 3.29 -12.05
CA PRO A 192 16.35 2.30 -13.07
C PRO A 192 16.43 0.83 -12.59
N GLU A 193 17.16 0.58 -11.50
CA GLU A 193 17.24 -0.77 -10.90
C GLU A 193 15.89 -1.27 -10.37
N PHE A 194 14.91 -0.38 -10.15
CA PHE A 194 13.56 -0.73 -9.72
C PHE A 194 12.59 -0.97 -10.89
N ASP A 195 13.01 -0.78 -12.14
CA ASP A 195 12.19 -1.08 -13.32
C ASP A 195 11.58 -2.49 -13.33
N PRO A 196 12.30 -3.56 -12.92
CA PRO A 196 11.70 -4.90 -12.83
C PRO A 196 10.55 -4.97 -11.83
N PHE A 197 10.66 -4.26 -10.69
CA PHE A 197 9.61 -4.19 -9.68
C PHE A 197 8.38 -3.47 -10.21
N TYR A 198 8.55 -2.36 -10.92
CA TYR A 198 7.45 -1.61 -11.53
C TYR A 198 6.75 -2.38 -12.65
N LYS A 199 7.52 -3.09 -13.49
CA LYS A 199 6.96 -3.95 -14.54
C LYS A 199 6.15 -5.10 -13.95
N LEU A 200 6.67 -5.77 -12.93
CA LEU A 200 5.93 -6.84 -12.26
C LEU A 200 4.66 -6.32 -11.59
N ALA A 201 4.71 -5.16 -10.93
CA ALA A 201 3.52 -4.54 -10.35
C ALA A 201 2.46 -4.24 -11.43
N GLN A 202 2.88 -3.73 -12.58
CA GLN A 202 2.00 -3.51 -13.74
C GLN A 202 1.39 -4.83 -14.24
N GLU A 203 2.21 -5.87 -14.44
CA GLU A 203 1.76 -7.19 -14.94
C GLU A 203 0.74 -7.84 -14.00
N LEU A 204 0.93 -7.70 -12.68
CA LEU A 204 0.00 -8.19 -11.66
C LEU A 204 -1.23 -7.28 -11.47
N GLY A 205 -1.24 -6.08 -12.05
CA GLY A 205 -2.29 -5.08 -11.82
C GLY A 205 -2.30 -4.55 -10.37
N VAL A 206 -1.14 -4.47 -9.73
CA VAL A 206 -0.94 -3.91 -8.39
C VAL A 206 -0.71 -2.41 -8.50
N VAL A 207 -1.47 -1.63 -7.72
CA VAL A 207 -1.29 -0.18 -7.60
C VAL A 207 -0.11 0.12 -6.70
N LEU A 208 0.82 0.95 -7.17
CA LEU A 208 1.92 1.46 -6.36
C LEU A 208 1.56 2.83 -5.77
N MET A 209 1.60 2.92 -4.45
CA MET A 209 1.39 4.16 -3.70
C MET A 209 2.73 4.67 -3.19
N PHE A 210 3.16 5.83 -3.68
CA PHE A 210 4.38 6.48 -3.22
C PHE A 210 4.01 7.56 -2.21
N HIS A 211 4.50 7.40 -0.97
CA HIS A 211 4.51 8.51 -0.03
C HIS A 211 5.75 9.35 -0.33
N THR A 212 5.54 10.60 -0.75
CA THR A 212 6.60 11.56 -1.13
C THR A 212 6.46 12.84 -0.32
N GLY A 213 7.59 13.49 -0.04
CA GLY A 213 7.65 14.71 0.78
C GLY A 213 8.74 14.63 1.84
N TYR A 214 9.12 15.78 2.40
CA TYR A 214 10.01 15.85 3.55
C TYR A 214 9.25 15.48 4.82
N GLU A 215 9.61 14.37 5.44
CA GLU A 215 9.17 14.04 6.80
C GLU A 215 10.31 14.33 7.79
N HIS A 216 10.12 15.33 8.65
CA HIS A 216 10.94 15.51 9.84
C HIS A 216 10.31 14.69 10.98
N SER A 217 10.97 13.61 11.38
CA SER A 217 10.62 12.81 12.57
C SER A 217 11.55 13.07 13.74
#